data_AF-A0A2V3JIR9-F1
#
_entry.id   AF-A0A2V3JIR9-F1
#
_cell.length_a   1.000
_cell.length_b   1.000
_cell.length_c   1.000
_cell.angle_alpha   90.00
_cell.angle_beta   90.00
_cell.angle_gamma   90.00
#
_symmetry.space_group_name_H-M   'P 1'
#
loop_
_entity.id
_entity.type
_entity.pdbx_description
1 polymer ?
#
loop_
_entity_poly.entity_id
_entity_poly.type
_entity_poly.pdbx_seq_one_letter_code
_entity_poly.pdbx_strand_id
1 'polypeptide(L)'
;MHIPRYTINITTTSNDGKIHGDQGEIFVDNTSIGVGRGAIEVYENSNNIISFGEIEGYNKPDLISVKEITKDVNISGIYVHIPRYIINITTKPVDGDIEVNDVFKGKGSFEDEYYKGTNLTVSFGEVGDCFVGYKTPESLHITVDSNKCEVVYYTKIPGRTISIITVTEDGSNVNGPIYVDGIFQGRGGVELECRSDRLHEIFYGDCEEYYDNERKKPKYITPPSETVNITKSNYPEFR
;
A
#
# COMPACT_ATOMS: atom_id res chain seq x y z
N MET A 1 48.49 -14.73 46.39
CA MET A 1 48.63 -13.48 45.61
C MET A 1 47.23 -12.91 45.46
N HIS A 2 46.97 -11.70 45.98
CA HIS A 2 45.67 -11.05 45.86
C HIS A 2 45.68 -10.22 44.58
N ILE A 3 44.87 -10.60 43.59
CA ILE A 3 44.72 -9.82 42.36
C ILE A 3 43.66 -8.75 42.67
N PRO A 4 43.96 -7.45 42.50
CA PRO A 4 42.98 -6.39 42.72
C PRO A 4 41.73 -6.58 41.86
N ARG A 5 40.59 -6.18 42.42
CA ARG A 5 39.29 -6.17 41.73
C ARG A 5 38.74 -4.75 41.70
N TYR A 6 38.02 -4.46 40.62
CA TYR A 6 37.38 -3.18 40.39
C TYR A 6 35.94 -3.40 39.94
N THR A 7 35.11 -2.39 40.13
CA THR A 7 33.71 -2.42 39.72
C THR A 7 33.49 -1.60 38.46
N ILE A 8 32.77 -2.16 37.50
CA ILE A 8 32.20 -1.39 36.39
C ILE A 8 30.72 -1.16 36.72
N ASN A 9 30.35 0.10 36.97
CA ASN A 9 28.95 0.50 37.11
C ASN A 9 28.44 1.04 35.78
N ILE A 10 27.31 0.54 35.32
CA ILE A 10 26.73 0.90 34.04
C ILE A 10 25.30 1.40 34.26
N THR A 11 24.96 2.52 33.63
CA THR A 11 23.62 3.12 33.66
C THR A 11 23.17 3.47 32.26
N THR A 12 21.89 3.33 31.96
CA THR A 12 21.29 3.81 30.72
C THR A 12 20.51 5.09 30.93
N THR A 13 20.58 6.00 29.98
CA THR A 13 19.78 7.23 29.94
C THR A 13 19.35 7.52 28.51
N SER A 14 18.49 8.51 28.30
CA SER A 14 18.20 9.03 26.96
C SER A 14 18.49 10.52 26.84
N ASN A 15 18.74 10.96 25.61
CA ASN A 15 18.98 12.37 25.28
C ASN A 15 17.73 13.27 25.44
N ASP A 16 16.53 12.68 25.41
CA ASP A 16 15.26 13.37 25.66
C ASP A 16 14.81 13.30 27.13
N GLY A 17 15.59 12.61 27.98
CA GLY A 17 15.30 12.47 29.39
C GLY A 17 14.04 11.66 29.71
N LYS A 18 13.64 10.71 28.86
CA LYS A 18 12.56 9.74 29.20
C LYS A 18 13.08 8.43 29.77
N ILE A 19 14.34 8.08 29.50
CA ILE A 19 15.01 6.92 30.09
C ILE A 19 15.93 7.41 31.21
N HIS A 20 15.76 6.86 32.41
CA HIS A 20 16.44 7.30 33.64
C HIS A 20 17.05 6.13 34.44
N GLY A 21 17.63 5.17 33.72
CA GLY A 21 18.25 3.99 34.31
C GLY A 21 17.24 2.95 34.77
N ASP A 22 16.12 2.86 34.07
CA ASP A 22 15.01 1.94 34.31
C ASP A 22 14.69 1.06 33.09
N GLN A 23 15.31 1.33 31.94
CA GLN A 23 15.10 0.62 30.68
C GLN A 23 16.42 0.32 29.94
N GLY A 24 16.37 -0.60 28.99
CA GLY A 24 17.53 -1.01 28.20
C GLY A 24 18.35 -2.07 28.92
N GLU A 25 18.35 -3.26 28.36
CA GLU A 25 19.17 -4.35 28.85
C GLU A 25 20.66 -4.01 28.68
N ILE A 26 21.47 -4.40 29.66
CA ILE A 26 22.91 -4.15 29.67
C ILE A 26 23.60 -5.49 29.62
N PHE A 27 24.53 -5.63 28.68
CA PHE A 27 25.33 -6.84 28.53
C PHE A 27 26.80 -6.51 28.75
N VAL A 28 27.49 -7.39 29.47
CA VAL A 28 28.95 -7.42 29.49
C VAL A 28 29.41 -8.77 28.94
N ASP A 29 30.26 -8.73 27.92
CA ASP A 29 30.75 -9.91 27.21
C ASP A 29 29.60 -10.86 26.81
N ASN A 30 28.53 -10.28 26.26
CA ASN A 30 27.28 -10.94 25.86
C ASN A 30 26.47 -11.58 27.01
N THR A 31 26.82 -11.33 28.27
CA THR A 31 26.03 -11.77 29.42
C THR A 31 25.20 -10.60 29.95
N SER A 32 23.88 -10.80 30.06
CA SER A 32 22.99 -9.79 30.64
C SER A 32 23.30 -9.61 32.13
N ILE A 33 23.46 -8.35 32.55
CA ILE A 33 23.80 -7.99 33.94
C ILE A 33 22.72 -7.14 34.60
N GLY A 34 21.66 -6.78 33.87
CA GLY A 34 20.55 -5.97 34.37
C GLY A 34 19.86 -5.14 33.29
N VAL A 35 18.81 -4.44 33.71
CA VAL A 35 18.05 -3.49 32.88
C VAL A 35 18.14 -2.13 33.54
N GLY A 36 18.46 -1.08 32.77
CA GLY A 36 18.57 0.28 33.28
C GLY A 36 19.87 0.56 34.03
N ARG A 37 20.23 -0.32 34.97
CA ARG A 37 21.46 -0.27 35.77
C ARG A 37 22.03 -1.66 35.94
N GLY A 38 23.36 -1.74 35.95
CA GLY A 38 24.09 -2.97 36.19
C GLY A 38 25.44 -2.68 36.81
N ALA A 39 25.97 -3.64 37.56
CA ALA A 39 27.32 -3.58 38.09
C ALA A 39 27.97 -4.95 38.02
N ILE A 40 29.26 -4.99 37.67
CA ILE A 40 30.05 -6.20 37.71
C ILE A 40 31.40 -5.95 38.36
N GLU A 41 31.89 -6.95 39.09
CA GLU A 41 33.28 -6.98 39.55
C GLU A 41 34.16 -7.63 38.49
N VAL A 42 35.32 -7.03 38.23
CA VAL A 42 36.29 -7.50 37.26
C VAL A 42 37.71 -7.47 37.84
N TYR A 43 38.60 -8.31 37.32
CA TYR A 43 40.00 -8.31 37.71
C TYR A 43 40.76 -7.12 37.08
N GLU A 44 41.82 -6.68 37.76
CA GLU A 44 42.78 -5.72 37.21
C GLU A 44 43.26 -6.15 35.81
N ASN A 45 43.38 -5.19 34.90
CA ASN A 45 43.78 -5.38 33.51
C ASN A 45 42.86 -6.28 32.66
N SER A 46 41.64 -6.56 33.14
CA SER A 46 40.62 -7.20 32.31
C SER A 46 40.17 -6.29 31.16
N ASN A 47 39.73 -6.91 30.07
CA ASN A 47 39.12 -6.26 28.93
C ASN A 47 37.69 -6.76 28.81
N ASN A 48 36.74 -5.85 28.84
CA ASN A 48 35.32 -6.17 28.80
C ASN A 48 34.65 -5.37 27.69
N ILE A 49 33.65 -5.97 27.06
CA ILE A 49 32.82 -5.35 26.03
C ILE A 49 31.44 -5.10 26.61
N ILE A 50 31.00 -3.85 26.59
CA ILE A 50 29.66 -3.47 27.02
C ILE A 50 28.80 -3.21 25.80
N SER A 51 27.62 -3.82 25.79
CA SER A 51 26.59 -3.56 24.78
C SER A 51 25.22 -3.38 25.44
N PHE A 52 24.29 -2.86 24.65
CA PHE A 52 22.98 -2.45 25.13
C PHE A 52 21.88 -3.11 24.28
N GLY A 53 20.78 -3.47 24.94
CA GLY A 53 19.58 -3.99 24.29
C GLY A 53 18.88 -2.92 23.45
N GLU A 54 17.93 -3.34 22.64
CA GLU A 54 17.09 -2.41 21.88
C GLU A 54 16.00 -1.80 22.79
N ILE A 55 15.61 -0.56 22.50
CA ILE A 55 14.42 0.09 23.09
C ILE A 55 13.62 0.70 21.96
N GLU A 56 12.32 0.40 21.91
CA GLU A 56 11.41 0.93 20.89
C GLU A 56 11.44 2.47 20.87
N GLY A 57 11.64 3.04 19.68
CA GLY A 57 11.71 4.49 19.49
C GLY A 57 13.05 5.14 19.83
N TYR A 58 14.11 4.37 20.08
CA TYR A 58 15.45 4.89 20.35
C TYR A 58 16.51 4.16 19.53
N ASN A 59 17.53 4.90 19.10
CA ASN A 59 18.80 4.30 18.68
C ASN A 59 19.58 3.93 19.94
N LYS A 60 20.03 2.68 20.02
CA LYS A 60 20.88 2.23 21.12
C LYS A 60 22.27 2.85 21.08
N PRO A 61 22.97 2.93 22.22
CA PRO A 61 24.35 3.36 22.26
C PRO A 61 25.27 2.38 21.51
N ASP A 62 26.38 2.89 20.97
CA ASP A 62 27.44 2.06 20.41
C ASP A 62 28.06 1.14 21.47
N LEU A 63 28.66 0.05 21.00
CA LEU A 63 29.42 -0.87 21.83
C LEU A 63 30.64 -0.17 22.44
N ILE A 64 30.84 -0.37 23.74
CA ILE A 64 31.93 0.26 24.51
C ILE A 64 32.96 -0.80 24.89
N SER A 65 34.19 -0.63 24.42
CA SER A 65 35.33 -1.45 24.85
C SER A 65 36.00 -0.82 26.07
N VAL A 66 36.01 -1.53 27.19
CA VAL A 66 36.71 -1.12 28.41
C VAL A 66 37.97 -1.96 28.54
N LYS A 67 39.14 -1.32 28.50
CA LYS A 67 40.45 -1.99 28.54
C LYS A 67 41.26 -1.52 29.73
N GLU A 68 42.16 -2.37 30.19
CA GLU A 68 43.20 -2.04 31.19
C GLU A 68 42.62 -1.42 32.48
N ILE A 69 41.61 -2.10 33.05
CA ILE A 69 40.92 -1.59 34.25
C ILE A 69 41.85 -1.62 35.46
N THR A 70 42.13 -0.44 36.01
CA THR A 70 43.00 -0.21 37.18
C THR A 70 42.31 0.56 38.31
N LYS A 71 41.02 0.86 38.16
CA LYS A 71 40.13 1.52 39.12
C LYS A 71 38.67 1.28 38.75
N ASP A 72 37.76 1.59 39.67
CA ASP A 72 36.32 1.57 39.38
C ASP A 72 35.97 2.52 38.22
N VAL A 73 35.04 2.09 37.37
CA VAL A 73 34.62 2.81 36.17
C VAL A 73 33.11 2.98 36.18
N ASN A 74 32.64 4.17 35.82
CA ASN A 74 31.22 4.46 35.60
C ASN A 74 30.98 4.71 34.11
N ILE A 75 30.03 4.01 33.52
CA ILE A 75 29.73 4.04 32.10
C ILE A 75 28.25 4.37 31.91
N SER A 76 27.98 5.31 31.01
CA SER A 76 26.61 5.67 30.65
C SER A 76 26.34 5.29 29.20
N GLY A 77 25.33 4.44 28.98
CA GLY A 77 24.75 4.23 27.66
C GLY A 77 23.66 5.27 27.39
N ILE A 78 23.88 6.15 26.40
CA ILE A 78 22.91 7.20 26.05
C ILE A 78 22.12 6.76 24.82
N TYR A 79 20.83 6.47 25.01
CA TYR A 79 19.88 6.22 23.94
C TYR A 79 19.47 7.53 23.27
N VAL A 80 19.40 7.51 21.93
CA VAL A 80 19.03 8.68 21.13
C VAL A 80 17.60 8.52 20.63
N HIS A 81 16.68 9.35 21.12
CA HIS A 81 15.27 9.31 20.73
C HIS A 81 15.11 9.49 19.22
N ILE A 82 14.32 8.62 18.60
CA ILE A 82 13.97 8.67 17.17
C ILE A 82 12.65 9.44 17.04
N PRO A 83 12.66 10.66 16.46
CA PRO A 83 11.43 11.42 16.25
C PRO A 83 10.42 10.67 15.39
N ARG A 84 9.13 10.91 15.63
CA ARG A 84 8.04 10.46 14.77
C ARG A 84 7.50 11.63 13.96
N TYR A 85 7.09 11.35 12.73
CA TYR A 85 6.49 12.32 11.82
C TYR A 85 5.20 11.77 11.22
N ILE A 86 4.26 12.68 10.97
CA ILE A 86 2.96 12.38 10.38
C ILE A 86 3.09 12.39 8.86
N ILE A 87 2.60 11.31 8.23
CA ILE A 87 2.45 11.21 6.78
C ILE A 87 0.96 11.19 6.47
N ASN A 88 0.52 12.16 5.66
CA ASN A 88 -0.85 12.30 5.19
C ASN A 88 -0.89 12.21 3.66
N ILE A 89 -1.69 11.29 3.12
CA ILE A 89 -1.88 11.15 1.68
C ILE A 89 -3.37 11.29 1.38
N THR A 90 -3.71 12.06 0.37
CA THR A 90 -5.08 12.21 -0.14
C THR A 90 -5.12 11.93 -1.64
N THR A 91 -6.14 11.22 -2.13
CA THR A 91 -6.36 10.99 -3.56
C THR A 91 -7.41 11.95 -4.12
N LYS A 92 -7.22 12.36 -5.37
CA LYS A 92 -8.16 13.21 -6.11
C LYS A 92 -8.25 12.76 -7.58
N PRO A 93 -9.32 13.09 -8.31
CA PRO A 93 -10.58 13.66 -7.84
C PRO A 93 -11.51 12.62 -7.19
N VAL A 94 -11.10 11.36 -7.12
CA VAL A 94 -11.87 10.23 -6.59
C VAL A 94 -11.16 9.60 -5.41
N ASP A 95 -11.94 8.90 -4.59
CA ASP A 95 -11.43 8.16 -3.45
C ASP A 95 -10.91 6.80 -3.89
N GLY A 96 -9.59 6.70 -4.03
CA GLY A 96 -8.89 5.45 -4.33
C GLY A 96 -8.38 4.77 -3.08
N ASP A 97 -8.22 3.45 -3.14
CA ASP A 97 -7.62 2.68 -2.04
C ASP A 97 -6.15 3.07 -1.91
N ILE A 98 -5.66 3.18 -0.67
CA ILE A 98 -4.30 3.55 -0.36
C ILE A 98 -3.69 2.46 0.53
N GLU A 99 -2.56 1.93 0.09
CA GLU A 99 -1.80 0.91 0.80
C GLU A 99 -0.39 1.44 1.09
N VAL A 100 0.14 1.09 2.25
CA VAL A 100 1.51 1.43 2.66
C VAL A 100 2.23 0.14 2.99
N ASN A 101 3.30 -0.15 2.23
CA ASN A 101 4.05 -1.41 2.31
C ASN A 101 3.11 -2.64 2.24
N ASP A 102 2.23 -2.65 1.23
CA ASP A 102 1.24 -3.71 0.98
C ASP A 102 0.18 -3.89 2.09
N VAL A 103 0.03 -2.90 2.97
CA VAL A 103 -1.02 -2.89 4.01
C VAL A 103 -2.04 -1.80 3.70
N PHE A 104 -3.30 -2.18 3.53
CA PHE A 104 -4.42 -1.25 3.35
C PHE A 104 -4.54 -0.28 4.53
N LYS A 105 -4.54 1.02 4.22
CA LYS A 105 -4.65 2.10 5.22
C LYS A 105 -5.98 2.84 5.15
N GLY A 106 -6.57 2.97 3.97
CA GLY A 106 -7.81 3.70 3.80
C GLY A 106 -8.17 3.94 2.34
N LYS A 107 -9.27 4.65 2.15
CA LYS A 107 -9.79 5.03 0.83
C LYS A 107 -10.00 6.54 0.78
N GLY A 108 -9.49 7.21 -0.25
CA GLY A 108 -9.55 8.67 -0.40
C GLY A 108 -8.50 9.42 0.40
N SER A 109 -8.28 9.06 1.66
CA SER A 109 -7.19 9.61 2.46
C SER A 109 -6.70 8.65 3.55
N PHE A 110 -5.47 8.86 4.01
CA PHE A 110 -4.96 8.28 5.25
C PHE A 110 -4.00 9.25 5.94
N GLU A 111 -3.86 9.09 7.26
CA GLU A 111 -2.90 9.79 8.09
C GLU A 111 -2.33 8.81 9.13
N ASP A 112 -1.01 8.71 9.25
CA ASP A 112 -0.35 7.81 10.21
C ASP A 112 1.05 8.33 10.61
N GLU A 113 1.58 7.86 11.74
CA GLU A 113 2.85 8.32 12.32
C GLU A 113 3.97 7.27 12.20
N TYR A 114 5.09 7.69 11.61
CA TYR A 114 6.26 6.83 11.37
C TYR A 114 7.53 7.40 11.99
N TYR A 115 8.45 6.51 12.38
CA TYR A 115 9.77 6.92 12.86
C TYR A 115 10.60 7.55 11.74
N LYS A 116 11.42 8.54 12.08
CA LYS A 116 12.41 9.14 11.20
C LYS A 116 13.31 8.07 10.58
N GLY A 117 13.52 8.15 9.26
CA GLY A 117 14.32 7.22 8.48
C GLY A 117 13.55 6.01 7.94
N THR A 118 12.28 5.83 8.32
CA THR A 118 11.43 4.77 7.74
C THR A 118 11.25 5.01 6.25
N ASN A 119 11.40 3.96 5.43
CA ASN A 119 11.08 3.98 4.01
C ASN A 119 9.70 3.38 3.80
N LEU A 120 8.82 4.13 3.14
CA LEU A 120 7.45 3.76 2.83
C LEU A 120 7.28 3.64 1.33
N THR A 121 6.62 2.57 0.88
CA THR A 121 6.08 2.45 -0.47
C THR A 121 4.58 2.60 -0.39
N VAL A 122 4.05 3.65 -1.02
CA VAL A 122 2.61 3.93 -1.06
C VAL A 122 2.07 3.54 -2.43
N SER A 123 1.16 2.58 -2.47
CA SER A 123 0.47 2.11 -3.67
C SER A 123 -1.00 2.52 -3.64
N PHE A 124 -1.61 2.50 -4.82
CA PHE A 124 -2.96 2.98 -5.05
C PHE A 124 -3.79 1.92 -5.76
N GLY A 125 -5.03 1.72 -5.32
CA GLY A 125 -5.95 0.76 -5.92
C GLY A 125 -6.55 1.24 -7.25
N GLU A 126 -7.09 0.32 -8.04
CA GLU A 126 -7.89 0.67 -9.21
C GLU A 126 -9.19 1.37 -8.80
N VAL A 127 -9.58 2.40 -9.55
CA VAL A 127 -10.84 3.11 -9.31
C VAL A 127 -11.69 3.11 -10.57
N GLY A 128 -12.89 2.54 -10.46
CA GLY A 128 -13.88 2.50 -11.51
C GLY A 128 -14.48 1.10 -11.72
N ASP A 129 -15.28 1.01 -12.77
CA ASP A 129 -15.88 -0.21 -13.27
C ASP A 129 -15.58 -0.36 -14.78
N CYS A 130 -16.46 -1.09 -15.46
CA CYS A 130 -16.43 -1.30 -16.89
C CYS A 130 -16.72 -0.05 -17.72
N PHE A 131 -17.60 0.84 -17.27
CA PHE A 131 -18.05 1.99 -18.05
C PHE A 131 -17.30 3.27 -17.71
N VAL A 132 -16.88 3.43 -16.45
CA VAL A 132 -16.16 4.61 -15.97
C VAL A 132 -14.95 4.17 -15.18
N GLY A 133 -13.80 4.80 -15.39
CA GLY A 133 -12.65 4.53 -14.55
C GLY A 133 -11.54 5.56 -14.64
N TYR A 134 -10.55 5.35 -13.80
CA TYR A 134 -9.39 6.20 -13.67
C TYR A 134 -8.11 5.39 -13.79
N LYS A 135 -7.11 5.98 -14.42
CA LYS A 135 -5.76 5.43 -14.46
C LYS A 135 -5.17 5.51 -13.05
N THR A 136 -4.74 4.36 -12.54
CA THR A 136 -4.04 4.26 -11.27
C THR A 136 -2.72 5.05 -11.32
N PRO A 137 -2.45 5.90 -10.32
CA PRO A 137 -1.18 6.62 -10.20
C PRO A 137 0.01 5.68 -9.98
N GLU A 138 1.21 6.16 -10.29
CA GLU A 138 2.44 5.45 -9.90
C GLU A 138 2.62 5.48 -8.39
N SER A 139 3.26 4.45 -7.84
CA SER A 139 3.55 4.36 -6.42
C SER A 139 4.50 5.47 -5.96
N LEU A 140 4.30 5.94 -4.73
CA LEU A 140 5.21 6.90 -4.10
C LEU A 140 6.21 6.17 -3.21
N HIS A 141 7.47 6.60 -3.26
CA HIS A 141 8.50 6.17 -2.33
C HIS A 141 8.87 7.34 -1.41
N ILE A 142 8.60 7.18 -0.11
CA ILE A 142 8.77 8.23 0.89
C ILE A 142 9.78 7.77 1.93
N THR A 143 10.87 8.52 2.09
CA THR A 143 11.73 8.44 3.29
C THR A 143 11.23 9.45 4.30
N VAL A 144 10.88 8.99 5.51
CA VAL A 144 10.28 9.82 6.55
C VAL A 144 11.35 10.67 7.22
N ASP A 145 11.42 11.97 6.92
CA ASP A 145 12.38 12.91 7.53
C ASP A 145 11.73 14.11 8.23
N SER A 146 10.44 14.31 7.96
CA SER A 146 9.61 15.43 8.40
C SER A 146 8.13 15.08 8.20
N ASN A 147 7.22 15.89 8.75
CA ASN A 147 5.80 15.77 8.46
C ASN A 147 5.56 16.01 6.97
N LYS A 148 4.76 15.16 6.33
CA LYS A 148 4.54 15.23 4.88
C LYS A 148 3.06 15.10 4.54
N CYS A 149 2.60 15.93 3.61
CA CYS A 149 1.26 15.87 3.06
C CYS A 149 1.37 15.80 1.52
N GLU A 150 0.80 14.77 0.91
CA GLU A 150 0.79 14.61 -0.54
C GLU A 150 -0.63 14.44 -1.07
N VAL A 151 -0.88 15.04 -2.23
CA VAL A 151 -2.13 14.88 -2.96
C VAL A 151 -1.83 14.17 -4.27
N VAL A 152 -2.42 12.99 -4.44
CA VAL A 152 -2.18 12.11 -5.58
C VAL A 152 -3.38 12.15 -6.52
N TYR A 153 -3.11 12.27 -7.81
CA TYR A 153 -4.15 12.49 -8.81
C TYR A 153 -4.36 11.25 -9.70
N TYR A 154 -5.56 10.70 -9.62
CA TYR A 154 -6.12 9.79 -10.59
C TYR A 154 -6.50 10.54 -11.87
N THR A 155 -6.11 9.98 -13.02
CA THR A 155 -6.48 10.55 -14.33
C THR A 155 -7.72 9.86 -14.86
N LYS A 156 -8.81 10.61 -15.09
CA LYS A 156 -10.03 10.02 -15.68
C LYS A 156 -9.70 9.44 -17.04
N ILE A 157 -10.10 8.19 -17.25
CA ILE A 157 -9.96 7.55 -18.56
C ILE A 157 -11.03 8.11 -19.49
N PRO A 158 -10.67 8.51 -20.72
CA PRO A 158 -11.66 8.98 -21.67
C PRO A 158 -12.70 7.90 -21.95
N GLY A 159 -13.98 8.28 -21.85
CA GLY A 159 -15.07 7.46 -22.34
C GLY A 159 -15.28 7.68 -23.83
N ARG A 160 -15.91 6.71 -24.49
CA ARG A 160 -16.43 6.82 -25.85
C ARG A 160 -17.81 6.20 -25.91
N THR A 161 -18.72 6.87 -26.61
CA THR A 161 -20.07 6.36 -26.83
C THR A 161 -20.06 5.26 -27.89
N ILE A 162 -20.68 4.13 -27.57
CA ILE A 162 -21.04 3.10 -28.54
C ILE A 162 -22.57 3.08 -28.68
N SER A 163 -23.04 2.95 -29.91
CA SER A 163 -24.45 2.76 -30.23
C SER A 163 -24.62 1.35 -30.80
N ILE A 164 -25.36 0.51 -30.09
CA ILE A 164 -25.63 -0.88 -30.46
C ILE A 164 -27.11 -0.97 -30.84
N ILE A 165 -27.42 -1.57 -31.98
CA ILE A 165 -28.79 -1.87 -32.40
C ILE A 165 -28.90 -3.36 -32.70
N THR A 166 -30.04 -3.96 -32.36
CA THR A 166 -30.34 -5.34 -32.73
C THR A 166 -31.25 -5.35 -33.94
N VAL A 167 -30.79 -5.98 -35.02
CA VAL A 167 -31.51 -6.12 -36.28
C VAL A 167 -31.57 -7.58 -36.71
N THR A 168 -32.59 -7.93 -37.49
CA THR A 168 -32.64 -9.19 -38.25
C THR A 168 -31.65 -9.16 -39.41
N GLU A 169 -31.41 -10.32 -40.02
CA GLU A 169 -30.57 -10.46 -41.24
C GLU A 169 -31.08 -9.59 -42.41
N ASP A 170 -32.39 -9.35 -42.50
CA ASP A 170 -33.00 -8.47 -43.51
C ASP A 170 -32.97 -6.98 -43.15
N GLY A 171 -32.38 -6.61 -42.01
CA GLY A 171 -32.20 -5.23 -41.57
C GLY A 171 -33.36 -4.63 -40.77
N SER A 172 -34.37 -5.43 -40.40
CA SER A 172 -35.48 -4.96 -39.55
C SER A 172 -35.06 -4.88 -38.08
N ASN A 173 -35.45 -3.82 -37.38
CA ASN A 173 -35.16 -3.68 -35.94
C ASN A 173 -35.87 -4.79 -35.12
N VAL A 174 -35.15 -5.38 -34.17
CA VAL A 174 -35.64 -6.40 -33.25
C VAL A 174 -35.48 -5.90 -31.84
N ASN A 175 -36.43 -6.15 -30.94
CA ASN A 175 -36.36 -5.75 -29.53
C ASN A 175 -35.52 -6.73 -28.66
N GLY A 176 -34.32 -7.08 -29.11
CA GLY A 176 -33.47 -8.08 -28.46
C GLY A 176 -32.65 -7.50 -27.29
N PRO A 177 -32.43 -8.27 -26.20
CA PRO A 177 -31.64 -7.83 -25.06
C PRO A 177 -30.15 -7.71 -25.40
N ILE A 178 -29.54 -6.62 -24.93
CA ILE A 178 -28.14 -6.26 -25.17
C ILE A 178 -27.43 -6.25 -23.83
N TYR A 179 -26.28 -6.92 -23.76
CA TYR A 179 -25.39 -6.94 -22.60
C TYR A 179 -24.00 -6.48 -23.02
N VAL A 180 -23.35 -5.70 -22.16
CA VAL A 180 -21.96 -5.28 -22.33
C VAL A 180 -21.19 -5.68 -21.09
N ASP A 181 -20.10 -6.42 -21.27
CA ASP A 181 -19.32 -7.07 -20.21
C ASP A 181 -20.20 -7.88 -19.23
N GLY A 182 -21.22 -8.55 -19.78
CA GLY A 182 -22.19 -9.35 -19.01
C GLY A 182 -23.27 -8.53 -18.29
N ILE A 183 -23.27 -7.20 -18.38
CA ILE A 183 -24.26 -6.32 -17.73
C ILE A 183 -25.33 -5.94 -18.74
N PHE A 184 -26.60 -6.18 -18.39
CA PHE A 184 -27.75 -5.81 -19.23
C PHE A 184 -27.83 -4.28 -19.41
N GLN A 185 -27.83 -3.83 -20.66
CA GLN A 185 -27.84 -2.42 -21.04
C GLN A 185 -29.20 -1.96 -21.59
N GLY A 186 -29.97 -2.85 -22.22
CA GLY A 186 -31.25 -2.49 -22.80
C GLY A 186 -31.76 -3.49 -23.82
N ARG A 187 -32.77 -3.08 -24.60
CA ARG A 187 -33.33 -3.87 -25.70
C ARG A 187 -33.50 -3.03 -26.96
N GLY A 188 -33.33 -3.63 -28.14
CA GLY A 188 -33.60 -2.99 -29.43
C GLY A 188 -32.52 -2.04 -29.92
N GLY A 189 -32.14 -1.11 -29.06
CA GLY A 189 -30.99 -0.23 -29.28
C GLY A 189 -30.56 0.40 -27.96
N VAL A 190 -29.26 0.60 -27.80
CA VAL A 190 -28.69 1.27 -26.64
C VAL A 190 -27.50 2.14 -27.05
N GLU A 191 -27.41 3.30 -26.42
CA GLU A 191 -26.21 4.14 -26.46
C GLU A 191 -25.60 4.16 -25.07
N LEU A 192 -24.32 3.84 -24.96
CA LEU A 192 -23.61 3.83 -23.68
C LEU A 192 -22.19 4.35 -23.83
N GLU A 193 -21.72 5.09 -22.82
CA GLU A 193 -20.34 5.53 -22.71
C GLU A 193 -19.51 4.42 -22.05
N CYS A 194 -18.49 3.95 -22.75
CA CYS A 194 -17.57 2.90 -22.29
C CYS A 194 -16.15 3.46 -22.15
N ARG A 195 -15.35 2.88 -21.25
CA ARG A 195 -13.93 3.23 -21.15
C ARG A 195 -13.21 2.88 -22.46
N SER A 196 -12.33 3.78 -22.90
CA SER A 196 -11.59 3.58 -24.15
C SER A 196 -10.28 2.80 -24.01
N ASP A 197 -9.88 2.38 -22.80
CA ASP A 197 -8.59 1.75 -22.52
C ASP A 197 -8.62 0.21 -22.55
N ARG A 198 -9.78 -0.39 -22.83
CA ARG A 198 -9.95 -1.84 -22.81
C ARG A 198 -10.91 -2.34 -23.88
N LEU A 199 -10.94 -3.66 -24.04
CA LEU A 199 -11.90 -4.35 -24.88
C LEU A 199 -13.21 -4.56 -24.11
N HIS A 200 -14.32 -4.44 -24.81
CA HIS A 200 -15.65 -4.71 -24.28
C HIS A 200 -16.27 -5.90 -25.00
N GLU A 201 -16.87 -6.80 -24.25
CA GLU A 201 -17.58 -7.96 -24.81
C GLU A 201 -19.07 -7.64 -24.90
N ILE A 202 -19.61 -7.74 -26.11
CA ILE A 202 -21.03 -7.52 -26.38
C ILE A 202 -21.71 -8.88 -26.54
N PHE A 203 -22.77 -9.09 -25.77
CA PHE A 203 -23.65 -10.25 -25.90
C PHE A 203 -25.06 -9.81 -26.26
N TYR A 204 -25.70 -10.62 -27.08
CA TYR A 204 -27.10 -10.50 -27.41
C TYR A 204 -27.82 -11.68 -26.76
N GLY A 205 -28.91 -11.44 -26.06
CA GLY A 205 -29.72 -12.52 -25.49
C GLY A 205 -30.89 -12.91 -26.40
N ASP A 206 -31.59 -13.97 -26.02
CA ASP A 206 -32.70 -14.48 -26.81
C ASP A 206 -33.90 -13.53 -26.82
N CYS A 207 -34.50 -13.33 -28.00
CA CYS A 207 -35.69 -12.51 -28.16
C CYS A 207 -36.96 -13.33 -27.85
N GLU A 208 -37.42 -13.32 -26.60
CA GLU A 208 -38.58 -14.10 -26.14
C GLU A 208 -39.90 -13.77 -26.87
N GLU A 209 -40.05 -12.57 -27.42
CA GLU A 209 -41.28 -12.14 -28.12
C GLU A 209 -41.45 -12.77 -29.52
N TYR A 210 -40.49 -13.59 -29.98
CA TYR A 210 -40.47 -14.19 -31.32
C TYR A 210 -40.24 -15.70 -31.31
N TYR A 211 -40.75 -16.40 -30.29
CA TYR A 211 -40.96 -17.84 -30.40
C TYR A 211 -42.16 -18.12 -31.29
N ASP A 212 -41.96 -18.94 -32.33
CA ASP A 212 -43.08 -19.49 -33.10
C ASP A 212 -43.90 -20.37 -32.14
N ASN A 213 -45.08 -19.90 -31.75
CA ASN A 213 -45.94 -20.52 -30.74
C ASN A 213 -46.29 -21.98 -31.07
N GLU A 214 -46.09 -22.42 -32.32
CA GLU A 214 -46.32 -23.79 -32.76
C GLU A 214 -45.07 -24.70 -32.67
N ARG A 215 -43.84 -24.15 -32.65
CA ARG A 215 -42.60 -24.94 -32.83
C ARG A 215 -41.58 -24.84 -31.70
N LYS A 216 -41.76 -23.94 -30.72
CA LYS A 216 -40.80 -23.70 -29.61
C LYS A 216 -39.33 -23.60 -30.08
N LYS A 217 -39.11 -23.13 -31.30
CA LYS A 217 -37.77 -22.85 -31.85
C LYS A 217 -37.58 -21.34 -31.92
N PRO A 218 -36.40 -20.81 -31.56
CA PRO A 218 -36.08 -19.41 -31.79
C PRO A 218 -36.26 -19.10 -33.28
N LYS A 219 -36.96 -18.01 -33.61
CA LYS A 219 -37.10 -17.56 -35.00
C LYS A 219 -35.78 -17.03 -35.58
N TYR A 220 -34.80 -16.73 -34.71
CA TYR A 220 -33.50 -16.18 -35.05
C TYR A 220 -32.41 -16.88 -34.23
N ILE A 221 -31.22 -17.00 -34.81
CA ILE A 221 -30.04 -17.51 -34.10
C ILE A 221 -29.33 -16.32 -33.47
N THR A 222 -29.16 -16.36 -32.16
CA THR A 222 -28.35 -15.39 -31.42
C THR A 222 -26.89 -15.49 -31.93
N PRO A 223 -26.28 -14.39 -32.41
CA PRO A 223 -24.90 -14.42 -32.88
C PRO A 223 -23.94 -14.69 -31.70
N PRO A 224 -22.73 -15.22 -31.96
CA PRO A 224 -21.70 -15.32 -30.94
C PRO A 224 -21.32 -13.93 -30.40
N SER A 225 -20.74 -13.89 -29.20
CA SER A 225 -20.26 -12.63 -28.63
C SER A 225 -19.22 -11.97 -29.52
N GLU A 226 -19.20 -10.65 -29.52
CA GLU A 226 -18.23 -9.85 -30.25
C GLU A 226 -17.41 -9.02 -29.27
N THR A 227 -16.09 -9.02 -29.44
CA THR A 227 -15.19 -8.16 -28.68
C THR A 227 -14.89 -6.91 -29.47
N VAL A 228 -15.34 -5.76 -28.98
CA VAL A 228 -15.15 -4.48 -29.66
C VAL A 228 -13.99 -3.72 -29.02
N ASN A 229 -13.05 -3.28 -29.87
CA ASN A 229 -11.99 -2.38 -29.47
C ASN A 229 -12.41 -0.92 -29.71
N ILE A 230 -12.76 -0.23 -28.63
CA ILE A 230 -13.27 1.13 -28.69
C ILE A 230 -12.13 2.16 -28.91
N THR A 231 -10.85 1.75 -28.90
CA THR A 231 -9.69 2.63 -29.16
C THR A 231 -9.62 3.13 -30.60
N LYS A 232 -10.20 2.42 -31.58
CA LYS A 232 -10.24 2.85 -32.99
C LYS A 232 -11.64 3.33 -33.35
N SER A 233 -11.74 4.59 -33.74
CA SER A 233 -12.86 5.09 -34.52
C SER A 233 -12.86 4.37 -35.88
N ASN A 234 -13.51 3.21 -35.95
CA ASN A 234 -13.94 2.67 -37.24
C ASN A 234 -15.26 3.38 -37.55
N TYR A 235 -15.18 4.64 -38.01
CA TYR A 235 -16.25 5.13 -38.87
C TYR A 235 -16.13 4.34 -40.17
N PRO A 236 -17.10 3.51 -40.57
CA PRO A 236 -17.25 3.25 -41.99
C PRO A 236 -17.57 4.62 -42.61
N GLU A 237 -16.67 5.11 -43.46
CA GLU A 237 -17.05 6.13 -44.44
C GLU A 237 -18.20 5.54 -45.25
N PHE A 238 -19.43 5.89 -44.91
CA PHE A 238 -20.55 5.75 -45.83
C PHE A 238 -20.26 6.72 -46.98
N ARG A 239 -19.75 6.17 -48.08
CA ARG A 239 -19.78 6.80 -49.40
C ARG A 239 -21.16 6.63 -50.03
#